data_AF-A0A1E5NBW0-F1
#
_entry.id   AF-A0A1E5NBW0-F1
#
_cell.length_a   1.000
_cell.length_b   1.000
_cell.length_c   1.000
_cell.angle_alpha   90.00
_cell.angle_beta   90.00
_cell.angle_gamma   90.00
#
_symmetry.space_group_name_H-M   'P 1'
#
loop_
_entity.id
_entity.type
_entity.pdbx_description
1 polymer ?
#
loop_
_entity_poly.entity_id
_entity_poly.type
_entity_poly.pdbx_seq_one_letter_code
_entity_poly.pdbx_strand_id
1 'polypeptide(L)'
;MDSIIKYLFNEKYNNDFILDIIYGVNDDNIFYPIDGQQRLTTLFLFHWYIYNCLKEDRTFLSNFSYETRITSANFLSLINSNKINIDFDKDIISNQITSNISFLNYYRKDPTVNGILLVLDEIHKKIQPYIKAVNNKEDIIIRLNNIKFFKLDIKGDYDDLYIKMNSRGKQLTDFEIFKSKIEKFLSENNNGFDEKIDIDWTNFIWDFIKEDINNKDEGYRVDDLFMKLFQFIFEMLYYSQIEIVGKVEDIKKLEIEESSLDFFELFFIHIYDNEKKEYLNKLKVNSIKNEKDQKTTLNKNINFIINIFDILSSLGKCKLETLFNDIFYYNNESENDEDKYNKICTFDDNLNVFNNDNNLFEFTTIRKRILIFSVFKILNYEYLKNKENIIDINNIKNTCFNQLRLIINLLYNTNNLSNNIYYQMKLIDRIIKEDEITVIKDQLDKEKKIENTLFTNDLIESEKRKLDILKYSTDYIKQRIYACENNVFLQGNIDFLLDNRGN
;
A
#
# COMPACT_ATOMS: atom_id res chain seq x y z
N MET A 1 15.35 -35.23 -4.23
CA MET A 1 16.36 -36.27 -3.92
C MET A 1 16.03 -37.60 -4.60
N ASP A 2 14.87 -38.22 -4.34
CA ASP A 2 14.54 -39.55 -4.89
C ASP A 2 14.50 -39.60 -6.42
N SER A 3 14.04 -38.53 -7.08
CA SER A 3 14.06 -38.44 -8.55
C SER A 3 15.47 -38.48 -9.13
N ILE A 4 16.45 -37.83 -8.47
CA ILE A 4 17.86 -37.85 -8.87
C ILE A 4 18.41 -39.27 -8.73
N ILE A 5 18.17 -39.91 -7.58
CA ILE A 5 18.65 -41.29 -7.33
C ILE A 5 18.06 -42.25 -8.35
N LYS A 6 16.75 -42.16 -8.62
CA LYS A 6 16.08 -42.98 -9.63
C LYS A 6 16.70 -42.79 -11.02
N TYR A 7 17.05 -41.56 -11.40
CA TYR A 7 17.70 -41.27 -12.67
C TYR A 7 19.13 -41.83 -12.75
N LEU A 8 19.92 -41.66 -11.69
CA LEU A 8 21.32 -42.11 -11.65
C LEU A 8 21.49 -43.63 -11.73
N PHE A 9 20.54 -44.39 -11.17
CA PHE A 9 20.67 -45.84 -10.96
C PHE A 9 19.67 -46.69 -11.76
N ASN A 10 18.92 -46.09 -12.69
CA ASN A 10 17.98 -46.83 -13.55
C ASN A 10 18.39 -46.72 -15.02
N GLU A 11 18.85 -47.84 -15.58
CA GLU A 11 19.38 -47.96 -16.95
C GLU A 11 18.39 -47.58 -18.06
N LYS A 12 17.10 -47.40 -17.75
CA LYS A 12 16.08 -46.98 -18.74
C LYS A 12 16.08 -45.48 -19.05
N TYR A 13 16.86 -44.66 -18.34
CA TYR A 13 16.93 -43.21 -18.58
C TYR A 13 18.18 -42.85 -19.40
N ASN A 14 18.02 -42.73 -20.72
CA ASN A 14 19.08 -42.31 -21.67
C ASN A 14 18.95 -40.87 -22.16
N ASN A 15 18.02 -40.08 -21.60
CA ASN A 15 17.78 -38.68 -21.99
C ASN A 15 18.27 -37.72 -20.90
N ASP A 16 18.54 -36.48 -21.29
CA ASP A 16 18.84 -35.37 -20.36
C ASP A 16 17.82 -35.30 -19.22
N PHE A 17 18.30 -35.21 -17.98
CA PHE A 17 17.44 -35.03 -16.81
C PHE A 17 17.41 -33.57 -16.41
N ILE A 18 16.32 -32.89 -16.80
CA ILE A 18 16.11 -31.50 -16.44
C ILE A 18 15.39 -31.46 -15.10
N LEU A 19 16.07 -30.95 -14.07
CA LEU A 19 15.52 -30.89 -12.70
C LEU A 19 14.36 -29.90 -12.62
N ASP A 20 14.63 -28.64 -12.98
CA ASP A 20 13.69 -27.53 -12.92
C ASP A 20 14.30 -26.27 -13.55
N ILE A 21 13.61 -25.15 -13.42
CA ILE A 21 14.10 -23.81 -13.76
C ILE A 21 14.99 -23.26 -12.64
N ILE A 22 16.08 -22.58 -13.02
CA ILE A 22 16.86 -21.67 -12.18
C ILE A 22 16.90 -20.30 -12.85
N TYR A 23 16.86 -19.24 -12.06
CA TYR A 23 16.98 -17.89 -12.60
C TYR A 23 17.84 -17.00 -11.71
N GLY A 24 18.51 -16.07 -12.36
CA GLY A 24 19.56 -15.28 -11.73
C GLY A 24 20.15 -14.26 -12.69
N VAL A 25 21.14 -13.53 -12.18
CA VAL A 25 21.87 -12.53 -12.92
C VAL A 25 23.23 -13.12 -13.32
N ASN A 26 23.70 -12.82 -14.53
CA ASN A 26 25.08 -13.09 -14.90
C ASN A 26 25.88 -11.80 -14.77
N ASP A 27 27.00 -11.87 -14.06
CA ASP A 27 27.97 -10.79 -13.96
C ASP A 27 29.38 -11.36 -14.03
N ASP A 28 30.22 -10.83 -14.92
CA ASP A 28 31.63 -11.22 -15.12
C ASP A 28 31.94 -12.74 -15.03
N ASN A 29 31.18 -13.56 -15.79
CA ASN A 29 31.26 -15.03 -15.82
C ASN A 29 30.82 -15.77 -14.55
N ILE A 30 30.27 -15.06 -13.56
CA ILE A 30 29.64 -15.63 -12.37
C ILE A 30 28.12 -15.58 -12.56
N PHE A 31 27.46 -16.69 -12.25
CA PHE A 31 26.00 -16.75 -12.21
C PHE A 31 25.54 -16.62 -10.75
N TYR A 32 24.77 -15.58 -10.47
CA TYR A 32 24.19 -15.29 -9.16
C TYR A 32 22.74 -15.79 -9.14
N PRO A 33 22.46 -16.98 -8.58
CA PRO A 33 21.10 -17.53 -8.55
C PRO A 33 20.23 -16.74 -7.57
N ILE A 34 19.16 -16.12 -8.10
CA ILE A 34 18.12 -15.49 -7.28
C ILE A 34 17.19 -16.58 -6.70
N ASP A 35 16.88 -17.61 -7.49
CA ASP A 35 16.14 -18.81 -7.04
C ASP A 35 16.79 -20.10 -7.54
N GLY A 36 16.51 -21.20 -6.84
CA GLY A 36 17.13 -22.51 -7.08
C GLY A 36 18.39 -22.76 -6.27
N GLN A 37 18.75 -21.88 -5.32
CA GLN A 37 19.93 -22.03 -4.47
C GLN A 37 19.98 -23.38 -3.74
N GLN A 38 18.84 -23.83 -3.18
CA GLN A 38 18.75 -25.14 -2.51
C GLN A 38 18.89 -26.31 -3.48
N ARG A 39 18.34 -26.19 -4.70
CA ARG A 39 18.45 -27.21 -5.76
C ARG A 39 19.90 -27.34 -6.23
N LEU A 40 20.57 -26.22 -6.48
CA LEU A 40 21.98 -26.17 -6.87
C LEU A 40 22.89 -26.73 -5.76
N THR A 41 22.65 -26.33 -4.50
CA THR A 41 23.38 -26.88 -3.34
C THR A 41 23.18 -28.39 -3.24
N THR A 42 21.95 -28.88 -3.45
CA THR A 42 21.67 -30.33 -3.41
C THR A 42 22.47 -31.05 -4.50
N LEU A 43 22.44 -30.55 -5.74
CA LEU A 43 23.20 -31.15 -6.84
C LEU A 43 24.72 -31.14 -6.56
N PHE A 44 25.24 -30.04 -6.02
CA PHE A 44 26.63 -29.95 -5.55
C PHE A 44 26.97 -31.08 -4.58
N LEU A 45 26.10 -31.38 -3.59
CA LEU A 45 26.35 -32.45 -2.62
C LEU A 45 26.31 -33.85 -3.24
N PHE A 46 25.49 -34.07 -4.27
CA PHE A 46 25.52 -35.31 -5.05
C PHE A 46 26.85 -35.49 -5.79
N HIS A 47 27.35 -34.44 -6.47
CA HIS A 47 28.68 -34.46 -7.08
C HIS A 47 29.78 -34.70 -6.05
N TRP A 48 29.75 -33.95 -4.95
CA TRP A 48 30.74 -34.10 -3.89
C TRP A 48 30.78 -35.54 -3.34
N TYR A 49 29.62 -36.12 -3.04
CA TYR A 49 29.54 -37.47 -2.49
C TYR A 49 30.02 -38.54 -3.49
N ILE A 50 29.49 -38.54 -4.71
CA ILE A 50 29.77 -39.58 -5.71
C ILE A 50 31.22 -39.53 -6.16
N TYR A 51 31.76 -38.34 -6.48
CA TYR A 51 33.14 -38.21 -6.93
C TYR A 51 34.13 -38.61 -5.83
N ASN A 52 33.87 -38.28 -4.57
CA ASN A 52 34.71 -38.74 -3.45
C ASN A 52 34.65 -40.27 -3.28
N CYS A 53 33.46 -40.86 -3.36
CA CYS A 53 33.28 -42.30 -3.22
C CYS A 53 33.99 -43.08 -4.34
N LEU A 54 34.01 -42.52 -5.56
CA LEU A 54 34.65 -43.11 -6.74
C LEU A 54 36.14 -42.72 -6.89
N LYS A 55 36.66 -41.82 -6.05
CA LYS A 55 38.03 -41.27 -6.09
C LYS A 55 38.36 -40.53 -7.41
N GLU A 56 37.37 -39.82 -7.92
CA GLU A 56 37.48 -39.01 -9.15
C GLU A 56 37.85 -37.55 -8.87
N ASP A 57 38.33 -36.85 -9.90
CA ASP A 57 38.65 -35.43 -9.79
C ASP A 57 37.38 -34.57 -9.66
N ARG A 58 37.35 -33.77 -8.59
CA ARG A 58 36.24 -32.88 -8.24
C ARG A 58 36.65 -31.41 -8.17
N THR A 59 37.79 -31.04 -8.76
CA THR A 59 38.31 -29.66 -8.77
C THR A 59 37.25 -28.64 -9.22
N PHE A 60 36.41 -28.97 -10.20
CA PHE A 60 35.34 -28.08 -10.69
C PHE A 60 34.35 -27.61 -9.60
N LEU A 61 34.20 -28.36 -8.49
CA LEU A 61 33.35 -27.96 -7.37
C LEU A 61 33.86 -26.70 -6.65
N SER A 62 35.13 -26.30 -6.84
CA SER A 62 35.63 -25.03 -6.28
C SER A 62 34.98 -23.80 -6.89
N ASN A 63 34.27 -23.94 -8.01
CA ASN A 63 33.55 -22.84 -8.67
C ASN A 63 32.17 -22.55 -8.04
N PHE A 64 31.78 -23.29 -6.99
CA PHE A 64 30.51 -23.11 -6.29
C PHE A 64 30.74 -22.60 -4.86
N SER A 65 30.12 -21.49 -4.50
CA SER A 65 30.26 -20.86 -3.18
C SER A 65 29.00 -20.09 -2.76
N TYR A 66 28.96 -19.64 -1.50
CA TYR A 66 27.99 -18.68 -1.00
C TYR A 66 28.64 -17.30 -0.88
N GLU A 67 27.94 -16.26 -1.34
CA GLU A 67 28.40 -14.88 -1.24
C GLU A 67 28.11 -14.27 0.14
N THR A 68 26.86 -14.33 0.59
CA THR A 68 26.40 -13.67 1.82
C THR A 68 26.51 -14.53 3.08
N ARG A 69 26.82 -15.83 2.94
CA ARG A 69 26.96 -16.78 4.06
C ARG A 69 28.40 -17.27 4.21
N ILE A 70 29.25 -16.41 4.78
CA ILE A 70 30.70 -16.65 4.93
C ILE A 70 31.00 -17.98 5.63
N THR A 71 30.25 -18.32 6.70
CA THR A 71 30.45 -19.60 7.42
C THR A 71 30.14 -20.81 6.53
N SER A 72 29.06 -20.76 5.76
CA SER A 72 28.70 -21.81 4.79
C SER A 72 29.70 -21.91 3.65
N ALA A 73 30.18 -20.77 3.11
CA ALA A 73 31.20 -20.72 2.07
C ALA A 73 32.52 -21.36 2.53
N ASN A 74 32.97 -21.00 3.73
CA ASN A 74 34.16 -21.58 4.35
C ASN A 74 34.00 -23.09 4.58
N PHE A 75 32.81 -23.53 4.97
CA PHE A 75 32.51 -24.96 5.13
C PHE A 75 32.56 -25.72 3.80
N LEU A 76 31.99 -25.19 2.72
CA LEU A 76 32.07 -25.79 1.38
C LEU A 76 33.52 -25.92 0.91
N SER A 77 34.33 -24.87 1.11
CA SER A 77 35.77 -24.90 0.82
C SER A 77 36.50 -25.99 1.63
N LEU A 78 36.17 -26.11 2.92
CA LEU A 78 36.73 -27.15 3.80
C LEU A 78 36.40 -28.56 3.29
N ILE A 79 35.14 -28.89 3.03
CA ILE A 79 34.75 -30.25 2.60
C ILE A 79 35.26 -30.56 1.19
N ASN A 80 35.41 -29.55 0.33
CA ASN A 80 35.99 -29.76 -0.99
C ASN A 80 37.52 -29.95 -0.94
N SER A 81 38.18 -29.38 0.07
CA SER A 81 39.60 -29.59 0.31
C SER A 81 39.93 -31.06 0.65
N ASN A 82 41.15 -31.49 0.37
CA ASN A 82 41.63 -32.83 0.75
C ASN A 82 42.01 -32.95 2.24
N LYS A 83 41.54 -32.03 3.10
CA LYS A 83 41.85 -32.01 4.54
C LYS A 83 40.97 -32.99 5.35
N ILE A 84 39.86 -33.44 4.78
CA ILE A 84 38.95 -34.39 5.42
C ILE A 84 38.98 -35.69 4.62
N ASN A 85 39.46 -36.76 5.25
CA ASN A 85 39.40 -38.10 4.68
C ASN A 85 38.14 -38.81 5.20
N ILE A 86 37.25 -39.18 4.29
CA ILE A 86 35.96 -39.80 4.61
C ILE A 86 35.99 -41.29 4.27
N ASP A 87 35.62 -42.10 5.24
CA ASP A 87 35.38 -43.53 5.06
C ASP A 87 33.91 -43.75 4.68
N PHE A 88 33.68 -44.02 3.39
CA PHE A 88 32.35 -44.24 2.83
C PHE A 88 31.77 -45.64 3.13
N ASP A 89 32.46 -46.48 3.90
CA ASP A 89 31.90 -47.75 4.38
C ASP A 89 31.20 -47.61 5.75
N LYS A 90 31.35 -46.48 6.44
CA LYS A 90 30.65 -46.19 7.70
C LYS A 90 29.32 -45.49 7.48
N ASP A 91 28.37 -45.76 8.37
CA ASP A 91 26.95 -45.37 8.22
C ASP A 91 26.66 -43.86 8.28
N ILE A 92 27.52 -43.04 8.90
CA ILE A 92 27.26 -41.61 9.14
C ILE A 92 28.46 -40.76 8.68
N ILE A 93 28.22 -39.90 7.69
CA ILE A 93 29.24 -39.01 7.10
C ILE A 93 29.45 -37.78 7.99
N SER A 94 28.37 -37.20 8.49
CA SER A 94 28.41 -35.99 9.32
C SER A 94 29.29 -36.16 10.56
N ASN A 95 29.25 -37.31 11.22
CA ASN A 95 30.11 -37.62 12.37
C ASN A 95 31.60 -37.56 12.00
N GLN A 96 31.99 -38.04 10.82
CA GLN A 96 33.37 -38.01 10.37
C GLN A 96 33.83 -36.58 10.06
N ILE A 97 32.98 -35.81 9.39
CA ILE A 97 33.24 -34.39 9.10
C ILE A 97 33.38 -33.60 10.40
N THR A 98 32.43 -33.76 11.32
CA THR A 98 32.37 -32.95 12.54
C THR A 98 33.37 -33.35 13.63
N SER A 99 33.98 -34.55 13.51
CA SER A 99 35.06 -35.00 14.40
C SER A 99 36.47 -34.67 13.86
N ASN A 100 36.58 -34.12 12.64
CA ASN A 100 37.86 -33.74 12.06
C ASN A 100 38.40 -32.46 12.72
N ILE A 101 39.72 -32.38 12.94
CA ILE A 101 40.36 -31.23 13.58
C ILE A 101 40.21 -29.91 12.79
N SER A 102 40.00 -30.00 11.47
CA SER A 102 39.76 -28.86 10.59
C SER A 102 38.33 -28.34 10.67
N PHE A 103 37.42 -29.07 11.33
CA PHE A 103 36.04 -28.65 11.55
C PHE A 103 35.95 -27.76 12.79
N LEU A 104 35.71 -26.47 12.56
CA LEU A 104 35.68 -25.44 13.59
C LEU A 104 34.30 -25.32 14.25
N ASN A 105 34.26 -24.96 15.54
CA ASN A 105 33.04 -24.93 16.34
C ASN A 105 31.95 -24.00 15.81
N TYR A 106 32.32 -22.91 15.12
CA TYR A 106 31.34 -21.97 14.58
C TYR A 106 30.53 -22.56 13.41
N TYR A 107 31.03 -23.59 12.72
CA TYR A 107 30.26 -24.30 11.70
C TYR A 107 28.99 -24.94 12.27
N ARG A 108 29.04 -25.43 13.51
CA ARG A 108 27.87 -26.05 14.18
C ARG A 108 26.73 -25.07 14.42
N LYS A 109 27.03 -23.77 14.47
CA LYS A 109 26.04 -22.72 14.72
C LYS A 109 25.34 -22.25 13.44
N ASP A 110 25.85 -22.62 12.26
CA ASP A 110 25.25 -22.23 10.98
C ASP A 110 24.15 -23.24 10.58
N PRO A 111 22.89 -22.81 10.44
CA PRO A 111 21.79 -23.70 10.07
C PRO A 111 21.96 -24.32 8.68
N THR A 112 22.63 -23.63 7.74
CA THR A 112 22.91 -24.14 6.40
C THR A 112 23.92 -25.28 6.46
N VAL A 113 24.98 -25.13 7.27
CA VAL A 113 25.98 -26.19 7.47
C VAL A 113 25.32 -27.42 8.08
N ASN A 114 24.46 -27.24 9.08
CA ASN A 114 23.70 -28.35 9.67
C ASN A 114 22.78 -29.02 8.64
N GLY A 115 22.12 -28.24 7.78
CA GLY A 115 21.34 -28.76 6.65
C GLY A 115 22.17 -29.57 5.66
N ILE A 116 23.36 -29.09 5.30
CA ILE A 116 24.29 -29.81 4.41
C ILE A 116 24.71 -31.15 5.03
N LEU A 117 25.08 -31.17 6.32
CA LEU A 117 25.47 -32.39 7.02
C LEU A 117 24.34 -33.44 7.03
N LEU A 118 23.10 -33.00 7.30
CA LEU A 118 21.92 -33.88 7.26
C LEU A 118 21.67 -34.43 5.85
N VAL A 119 21.77 -33.59 4.81
CA VAL A 119 21.58 -34.02 3.43
C VAL A 119 22.68 -34.99 2.99
N LEU A 120 23.92 -34.81 3.42
CA LEU A 120 25.01 -35.74 3.13
C LEU A 120 24.77 -37.12 3.75
N ASP A 121 24.27 -37.18 4.98
CA ASP A 121 23.90 -38.46 5.62
C ASP A 121 22.75 -39.14 4.89
N GLU A 122 21.73 -38.39 4.47
CA GLU A 122 20.60 -38.94 3.69
C GLU A 122 21.03 -39.42 2.30
N ILE A 123 21.90 -38.66 1.62
CA ILE A 123 22.54 -39.08 0.36
C ILE A 123 23.30 -40.40 0.59
N HIS A 124 24.13 -40.46 1.63
CA HIS A 124 24.91 -41.64 1.96
C HIS A 124 24.01 -42.86 2.17
N LYS A 125 23.05 -42.75 3.07
CA LYS A 125 22.10 -43.81 3.42
C LYS A 125 21.35 -44.35 2.21
N LYS A 126 20.94 -43.47 1.29
CA LYS A 126 20.17 -43.87 0.12
C LYS A 126 21.03 -44.38 -1.03
N ILE A 127 22.24 -43.86 -1.23
CA ILE A 127 23.05 -44.12 -2.44
C ILE A 127 24.10 -45.22 -2.22
N GLN A 128 24.67 -45.33 -1.02
CA GLN A 128 25.74 -46.29 -0.73
C GLN A 128 25.41 -47.73 -1.15
N PRO A 129 24.20 -48.28 -0.92
CA PRO A 129 23.86 -49.62 -1.37
C PRO A 129 23.91 -49.78 -2.89
N TYR A 130 23.46 -48.76 -3.64
CA TYR A 130 23.48 -48.77 -5.10
C TYR A 130 24.90 -48.67 -5.65
N ILE A 131 25.74 -47.78 -5.09
CA ILE A 131 27.16 -47.67 -5.54
C ILE A 131 27.92 -48.98 -5.33
N LYS A 132 27.64 -49.72 -4.24
CA LYS A 132 28.25 -51.04 -3.99
C LYS A 132 27.77 -52.11 -4.97
N ALA A 133 26.54 -52.00 -5.47
CA ALA A 133 25.91 -52.98 -6.35
C ALA A 133 26.16 -52.74 -7.86
N VAL A 134 26.52 -51.52 -8.27
CA VAL A 134 26.70 -51.17 -9.69
C VAL A 134 28.05 -51.66 -10.23
N ASN A 135 28.00 -52.32 -11.39
CA ASN A 135 29.19 -52.81 -12.10
C ASN A 135 29.93 -51.70 -12.86
N ASN A 136 29.20 -50.77 -13.49
CA ASN A 136 29.79 -49.67 -14.26
C ASN A 136 29.63 -48.33 -13.52
N LYS A 137 30.69 -47.91 -12.84
CA LYS A 137 30.72 -46.66 -12.05
C LYS A 137 30.84 -45.42 -12.93
N GLU A 138 31.44 -45.53 -14.11
CA GLU A 138 31.59 -44.41 -15.06
C GLU A 138 30.23 -43.91 -15.58
N ASP A 139 29.29 -44.83 -15.83
CA ASP A 139 27.93 -44.48 -16.26
C ASP A 139 27.18 -43.59 -15.26
N ILE A 140 27.45 -43.76 -13.96
CA ILE A 140 26.84 -42.92 -12.91
C ILE A 140 27.35 -41.48 -13.03
N ILE A 141 28.64 -41.29 -13.28
CA ILE A 141 29.27 -39.98 -13.44
C ILE A 141 28.73 -39.29 -14.70
N ILE A 142 28.64 -40.03 -15.81
CA ILE A 142 28.08 -39.52 -17.07
C ILE A 142 26.63 -39.05 -16.83
N ARG A 143 25.79 -39.88 -16.20
CA ARG A 143 24.41 -39.50 -15.89
C ARG A 143 24.34 -38.29 -14.96
N LEU A 144 25.18 -38.23 -13.92
CA LEU A 144 25.23 -37.11 -12.98
C LEU A 144 25.59 -35.79 -13.69
N ASN A 145 26.56 -35.82 -14.60
CA ASN A 145 26.96 -34.66 -15.40
C ASN A 145 25.90 -34.26 -16.45
N ASN A 146 24.95 -35.14 -16.78
CA ASN A 146 23.83 -34.86 -17.68
C ASN A 146 22.59 -34.28 -16.97
N ILE A 147 22.67 -34.00 -15.66
CA ILE A 147 21.62 -33.28 -14.95
C ILE A 147 21.69 -31.80 -15.33
N LYS A 148 20.59 -31.25 -15.84
CA LYS A 148 20.51 -29.88 -16.36
C LYS A 148 19.42 -29.08 -15.65
N PHE A 149 19.51 -27.76 -15.75
CA PHE A 149 18.46 -26.84 -15.37
C PHE A 149 18.06 -25.99 -16.57
N PHE A 150 16.79 -25.57 -16.61
CA PHE A 150 16.39 -24.48 -17.50
C PHE A 150 16.85 -23.16 -16.87
N LYS A 151 17.88 -22.55 -17.44
CA LYS A 151 18.43 -21.27 -16.95
C LYS A 151 17.68 -20.11 -17.59
N LEU A 152 17.15 -19.20 -16.77
CA LEU A 152 16.60 -17.92 -17.20
C LEU A 152 17.46 -16.77 -16.65
N ASP A 153 17.92 -15.91 -17.56
CA ASP A 153 18.69 -14.73 -17.19
C ASP A 153 17.76 -13.55 -16.93
N ILE A 154 17.87 -12.95 -15.75
CA ILE A 154 17.12 -11.77 -15.35
C ILE A 154 18.01 -10.54 -15.50
N LYS A 155 17.43 -9.44 -16.01
CA LYS A 155 18.07 -8.12 -16.04
C LYS A 155 17.64 -7.33 -14.81
N GLY A 156 18.58 -6.70 -14.13
CA GLY A 156 18.34 -5.85 -12.96
C GLY A 156 19.48 -5.94 -11.96
N ASP A 157 19.42 -5.14 -10.90
CA ASP A 157 20.35 -5.25 -9.77
C ASP A 157 20.05 -6.52 -8.96
N TYR A 158 21.10 -7.30 -8.70
CA TYR A 158 20.98 -8.58 -8.01
C TYR A 158 20.49 -8.40 -6.57
N ASP A 159 20.99 -7.40 -5.86
CA ASP A 159 20.64 -7.18 -4.46
C ASP A 159 19.16 -6.81 -4.29
N ASP A 160 18.66 -5.88 -5.12
CA ASP A 160 17.25 -5.51 -5.15
C ASP A 160 16.33 -6.70 -5.47
N LEU A 161 16.68 -7.49 -6.48
CA LEU A 161 15.92 -8.66 -6.88
C LEU A 161 15.97 -9.75 -5.80
N TYR A 162 17.14 -10.00 -5.21
CA TYR A 162 17.33 -10.98 -4.15
C TYR A 162 16.52 -10.62 -2.90
N ILE A 163 16.51 -9.35 -2.49
CA ILE A 163 15.70 -8.86 -1.36
C ILE A 163 14.22 -9.03 -1.67
N LYS A 164 13.75 -8.54 -2.83
CA LYS A 164 12.33 -8.62 -3.24
C LYS A 164 11.82 -10.05 -3.39
N MET A 165 12.70 -10.99 -3.73
CA MET A 165 12.31 -12.38 -3.98
C MET A 165 12.43 -13.27 -2.74
N ASN A 166 13.42 -13.03 -1.87
CA ASN A 166 13.57 -13.81 -0.63
C ASN A 166 12.72 -13.28 0.54
N SER A 167 12.19 -12.05 0.46
CA SER A 167 11.14 -11.57 1.37
C SER A 167 9.82 -12.35 1.22
N ARG A 168 9.57 -12.98 0.06
CA ARG A 168 8.36 -13.76 -0.27
C ARG A 168 8.13 -15.03 0.56
N GLY A 169 9.02 -15.37 1.49
CA GLY A 169 8.73 -16.38 2.52
C GLY A 169 7.59 -15.97 3.47
N LYS A 170 7.18 -14.70 3.45
CA LYS A 170 6.00 -14.16 4.12
C LYS A 170 4.80 -14.14 3.16
N GLN A 171 3.59 -14.36 3.69
CA GLN A 171 2.37 -14.13 2.91
C GLN A 171 2.31 -12.65 2.53
N LEU A 172 1.91 -12.36 1.29
CA LEU A 172 1.71 -10.98 0.85
C LEU A 172 0.65 -10.33 1.73
N THR A 173 0.91 -9.11 2.18
CA THR A 173 -0.09 -8.33 2.91
C THR A 173 -1.19 -7.86 1.95
N ASP A 174 -2.37 -7.52 2.50
CA ASP A 174 -3.45 -6.97 1.67
C ASP A 174 -3.03 -5.70 0.94
N PHE A 175 -2.13 -4.91 1.55
CA PHE A 175 -1.51 -3.74 0.92
C PHE A 175 -0.61 -4.13 -0.25
N GLU A 176 0.29 -5.12 -0.11
CA GLU A 176 1.17 -5.55 -1.21
C GLU A 176 0.35 -6.09 -2.40
N ILE A 177 -0.72 -6.85 -2.13
CA ILE A 177 -1.63 -7.33 -3.17
C ILE A 177 -2.34 -6.13 -3.83
N PHE A 178 -2.86 -5.20 -3.04
CA PHE A 178 -3.55 -4.01 -3.52
C PHE A 178 -2.64 -3.10 -4.37
N LYS A 179 -1.44 -2.81 -3.87
CA LYS A 179 -0.40 -2.03 -4.55
C LYS A 179 -0.08 -2.64 -5.91
N SER A 180 0.18 -3.95 -5.98
CA SER A 180 0.49 -4.63 -7.25
C SER A 180 -0.64 -4.51 -8.29
N LYS A 181 -1.91 -4.45 -7.85
CA LYS A 181 -3.05 -4.23 -8.76
C LYS A 181 -3.10 -2.80 -9.26
N ILE A 182 -2.86 -1.81 -8.40
CA ILE A 182 -2.78 -0.41 -8.81
C ILE A 182 -1.63 -0.21 -9.80
N GLU A 183 -0.42 -0.71 -9.51
CA GLU A 183 0.74 -0.59 -10.41
C GLU A 183 0.46 -1.18 -11.78
N LYS A 184 -0.15 -2.38 -11.83
CA LYS A 184 -0.58 -2.99 -13.09
C LYS A 184 -1.56 -2.10 -13.85
N PHE A 185 -2.48 -1.49 -13.12
CA PHE A 185 -3.51 -0.60 -13.67
C PHE A 185 -2.93 0.75 -14.14
N LEU A 186 -1.79 1.17 -13.58
CA LEU A 186 -1.04 2.38 -13.93
C LEU A 186 0.04 2.17 -15.00
N SER A 187 0.28 0.94 -15.46
CA SER A 187 1.43 0.56 -16.29
C SER A 187 1.65 1.40 -17.58
N GLU A 188 0.62 2.07 -18.12
CA GLU A 188 0.76 3.01 -19.26
C GLU A 188 1.08 4.47 -18.86
N ASN A 189 0.85 4.88 -17.60
CA ASN A 189 0.97 6.25 -17.09
C ASN A 189 1.59 6.28 -15.67
N ASN A 190 2.67 5.52 -15.45
CA ASN A 190 3.18 5.24 -14.11
C ASN A 190 3.99 6.37 -13.44
N ASN A 191 3.70 7.65 -13.75
CA ASN A 191 4.35 8.93 -13.36
C ASN A 191 5.21 8.97 -12.05
N GLY A 192 6.23 8.11 -11.94
CA GLY A 192 6.98 7.87 -10.71
C GLY A 192 6.16 7.28 -9.55
N PHE A 193 4.99 6.67 -9.79
CA PHE A 193 4.12 6.16 -8.71
C PHE A 193 4.84 5.12 -7.85
N ASP A 194 5.50 4.13 -8.48
CA ASP A 194 6.22 3.06 -7.78
C ASP A 194 7.29 3.61 -6.84
N GLU A 195 8.08 4.58 -7.31
CA GLU A 195 9.14 5.21 -6.52
C GLU A 195 8.56 6.05 -5.38
N LYS A 196 7.50 6.82 -5.65
CA LYS A 196 6.83 7.67 -4.65
C LYS A 196 6.19 6.85 -3.53
N ILE A 197 5.48 5.77 -3.87
CA ILE A 197 4.84 4.93 -2.86
C ILE A 197 5.87 4.21 -1.99
N ASP A 198 6.97 3.73 -2.59
CA ASP A 198 8.02 3.02 -1.87
C ASP A 198 8.93 3.91 -1.03
N ILE A 199 9.10 5.18 -1.42
CA ILE A 199 10.04 6.09 -0.77
C ILE A 199 9.27 7.21 -0.06
N ASP A 200 8.77 8.19 -0.81
CA ASP A 200 8.24 9.45 -0.27
C ASP A 200 7.03 9.24 0.63
N TRP A 201 6.06 8.43 0.18
CA TRP A 201 4.84 8.20 0.91
C TRP A 201 5.06 7.23 2.07
N THR A 202 5.91 6.22 1.88
CA THR A 202 6.28 5.29 2.95
C THR A 202 6.99 6.05 4.08
N ASN A 203 7.97 6.91 3.77
CA ASN A 203 8.63 7.77 4.76
C ASN A 203 7.65 8.65 5.53
N PHE A 204 6.66 9.23 4.84
CA PHE A 204 5.61 10.00 5.51
C PHE A 204 4.76 9.15 6.46
N ILE A 205 4.36 7.94 6.05
CA ILE A 205 3.56 7.04 6.90
C ILE A 205 4.38 6.59 8.13
N TRP A 206 5.69 6.40 7.98
CA TRP A 206 6.59 6.07 9.08
C TRP A 206 6.56 7.10 10.22
N ASP A 207 6.36 8.39 9.93
CA ASP A 207 6.27 9.46 10.96
C ASP A 207 5.11 9.25 11.96
N PHE A 208 4.13 8.42 11.63
CA PHE A 208 2.98 8.09 12.49
C PHE A 208 3.18 6.83 13.33
N ILE A 209 4.23 6.05 13.06
CA ILE A 209 4.50 4.80 13.75
C ILE A 209 5.44 5.09 14.91
N LYS A 210 4.94 4.99 16.15
CA LYS A 210 5.82 5.02 17.33
C LYS A 210 6.82 3.87 17.26
N GLU A 211 8.09 4.16 17.59
CA GLU A 211 9.10 3.17 17.99
C GLU A 211 8.64 2.46 19.26
N ASP A 212 7.72 1.51 19.12
CA ASP A 212 7.34 0.63 20.21
C ASP A 212 8.36 -0.52 20.21
N ILE A 213 9.45 -0.33 20.97
CA ILE A 213 10.64 -1.20 21.05
C ILE A 213 10.31 -2.70 21.27
N ASN A 214 9.07 -3.01 21.66
CA ASN A 214 8.58 -4.36 21.95
C ASN A 214 7.74 -5.02 20.82
N ASN A 215 7.34 -4.30 19.77
CA ASN A 215 6.51 -4.85 18.69
C ASN A 215 7.32 -5.09 17.41
N LYS A 216 7.51 -6.37 17.05
CA LYS A 216 8.32 -6.80 15.90
C LYS A 216 7.65 -6.64 14.52
N ASP A 217 6.47 -6.02 14.47
CA ASP A 217 5.59 -5.99 13.30
C ASP A 217 5.33 -4.55 12.79
N GLU A 218 6.36 -3.71 12.79
CA GLU A 218 6.28 -2.32 12.30
C GLU A 218 5.83 -2.23 10.83
N GLY A 219 6.31 -3.15 9.97
CA GLY A 219 5.90 -3.20 8.55
C GLY A 219 4.40 -3.43 8.36
N TYR A 220 3.77 -4.27 9.19
CA TYR A 220 2.32 -4.48 9.13
C TYR A 220 1.54 -3.22 9.54
N ARG A 221 2.11 -2.36 10.39
CA ARG A 221 1.49 -1.07 10.77
C ARG A 221 1.56 -0.05 9.64
N VAL A 222 2.66 -0.01 8.88
CA VAL A 222 2.78 0.83 7.67
C VAL A 222 1.68 0.44 6.67
N ASP A 223 1.58 -0.86 6.38
CA ASP A 223 0.61 -1.40 5.43
C ASP A 223 -0.83 -1.11 5.87
N ASP A 224 -1.15 -1.27 7.16
CA ASP A 224 -2.47 -0.94 7.73
C ASP A 224 -2.81 0.55 7.57
N LEU A 225 -1.87 1.45 7.84
CA LEU A 225 -2.07 2.89 7.69
C LEU A 225 -2.28 3.30 6.22
N PHE A 226 -1.53 2.72 5.29
CA PHE A 226 -1.77 2.89 3.86
C PHE A 226 -3.19 2.44 3.50
N MET A 227 -3.58 1.25 3.92
CA MET A 227 -4.91 0.70 3.61
C MET A 227 -6.03 1.58 4.18
N LYS A 228 -5.89 2.13 5.39
CA LYS A 228 -6.86 3.08 5.97
C LYS A 228 -6.99 4.36 5.16
N LEU A 229 -5.86 4.96 4.74
CA LEU A 229 -5.89 6.18 3.92
C LEU A 229 -6.51 5.91 2.54
N PHE A 230 -6.11 4.82 1.87
CA PHE A 230 -6.72 4.42 0.61
C PHE A 230 -8.22 4.16 0.80
N GLN A 231 -8.62 3.44 1.85
CA GLN A 231 -10.04 3.20 2.19
C GLN A 231 -10.83 4.46 2.35
N PHE A 232 -10.31 5.41 3.10
CA PHE A 232 -10.97 6.69 3.26
C PHE A 232 -11.14 7.40 1.91
N ILE A 233 -10.07 7.54 1.12
CA ILE A 233 -10.11 8.28 -0.14
C ILE A 233 -11.04 7.61 -1.15
N PHE A 234 -10.93 6.30 -1.34
CA PHE A 234 -11.75 5.57 -2.31
C PHE A 234 -13.23 5.56 -1.92
N GLU A 235 -13.55 5.39 -0.64
CA GLU A 235 -14.93 5.43 -0.19
C GLU A 235 -15.55 6.82 -0.41
N MET A 236 -14.79 7.88 -0.13
CA MET A 236 -15.28 9.25 -0.35
C MET A 236 -15.37 9.62 -1.83
N LEU A 237 -14.46 9.12 -2.68
CA LEU A 237 -14.59 9.22 -4.14
C LEU A 237 -15.84 8.50 -4.63
N TYR A 238 -16.10 7.29 -4.13
CA TYR A 238 -17.30 6.51 -4.43
C TYR A 238 -18.56 7.31 -4.09
N TYR A 239 -18.66 7.85 -2.87
CA TYR A 239 -19.80 8.68 -2.49
C TYR A 239 -19.93 9.95 -3.33
N SER A 240 -18.84 10.52 -3.84
CA SER A 240 -18.90 11.72 -4.69
C SER A 240 -19.27 11.45 -6.15
N GLN A 241 -19.23 10.18 -6.60
CA GLN A 241 -19.36 9.82 -8.01
C GLN A 241 -20.53 8.88 -8.29
N ILE A 242 -20.91 8.06 -7.31
CA ILE A 242 -21.95 7.04 -7.46
C ILE A 242 -23.14 7.40 -6.57
N GLU A 243 -24.27 7.67 -7.22
CA GLU A 243 -25.55 7.78 -6.55
C GLU A 243 -25.97 6.39 -6.03
N ILE A 244 -26.29 6.32 -4.73
CA ILE A 244 -26.81 5.10 -4.11
C ILE A 244 -28.34 5.13 -4.18
N VAL A 245 -28.91 4.28 -5.02
CA VAL A 245 -30.36 4.17 -5.18
C VAL A 245 -30.90 2.88 -4.55
N GLY A 246 -32.05 2.97 -3.89
CA GLY A 246 -32.67 1.83 -3.21
C GLY A 246 -33.49 0.89 -4.14
N LYS A 247 -33.80 1.32 -5.37
CA LYS A 247 -34.68 0.58 -6.30
C LYS A 247 -33.96 0.20 -7.59
N VAL A 248 -34.21 -1.03 -8.05
CA VAL A 248 -33.60 -1.60 -9.28
C VAL A 248 -33.97 -0.82 -10.55
N GLU A 249 -35.18 -0.25 -10.60
CA GLU A 249 -35.62 0.56 -11.75
C GLU A 249 -34.81 1.85 -11.90
N ASP A 250 -34.34 2.42 -10.79
CA ASP A 250 -33.54 3.64 -10.79
C ASP A 250 -32.08 3.31 -11.16
N ILE A 251 -31.56 2.14 -10.77
CA ILE A 251 -30.24 1.63 -11.19
C ILE A 251 -30.12 1.62 -12.72
N LYS A 252 -31.17 1.19 -13.42
CA LYS A 252 -31.17 1.11 -14.90
C LYS A 252 -31.14 2.48 -15.58
N LYS A 253 -31.48 3.55 -14.86
CA LYS A 253 -31.46 4.93 -15.37
C LYS A 253 -30.14 5.64 -15.05
N LEU A 254 -29.31 5.08 -14.16
CA LEU A 254 -28.03 5.67 -13.83
C LEU A 254 -27.05 5.52 -15.00
N GLU A 255 -26.56 6.65 -15.46
CA GLU A 255 -25.53 6.74 -16.50
C GLU A 255 -24.15 6.77 -15.83
N ILE A 256 -23.58 5.59 -15.56
CA ILE A 256 -22.26 5.46 -14.94
C ILE A 256 -21.28 4.79 -15.91
N GLU A 257 -20.11 5.40 -16.04
CA GLU A 257 -19.00 4.92 -16.87
C GLU A 257 -18.42 3.60 -16.34
N GLU A 258 -18.18 2.63 -17.23
CA GLU A 258 -17.60 1.32 -16.89
C GLU A 258 -16.25 1.46 -16.17
N SER A 259 -15.39 2.40 -16.59
CA SER A 259 -14.08 2.65 -15.98
C SER A 259 -14.14 3.11 -14.53
N SER A 260 -15.16 3.87 -14.17
CA SER A 260 -15.38 4.29 -12.78
C SER A 260 -15.77 3.07 -11.93
N LEU A 261 -16.60 2.18 -12.47
CA LEU A 261 -17.00 0.94 -11.79
C LEU A 261 -15.83 -0.04 -11.65
N ASP A 262 -14.98 -0.14 -12.67
CA ASP A 262 -13.76 -0.97 -12.64
C ASP A 262 -12.77 -0.45 -11.59
N PHE A 263 -12.59 0.87 -11.51
CA PHE A 263 -11.77 1.52 -10.48
C PHE A 263 -12.25 1.21 -9.07
N PHE A 264 -13.54 1.33 -8.80
CA PHE A 264 -14.09 1.03 -7.49
C PHE A 264 -14.12 -0.48 -7.19
N GLU A 265 -14.30 -1.34 -8.20
CA GLU A 265 -14.21 -2.78 -8.00
C GLU A 265 -12.80 -3.22 -7.56
N LEU A 266 -11.75 -2.67 -8.19
CA LEU A 266 -10.37 -2.92 -7.78
C LEU A 266 -10.18 -2.70 -6.29
N PHE A 267 -10.83 -1.67 -5.76
CA PHE A 267 -10.75 -1.28 -4.37
C PHE A 267 -11.57 -2.19 -3.44
N PHE A 268 -12.86 -2.36 -3.72
CA PHE A 268 -13.76 -3.09 -2.82
C PHE A 268 -13.53 -4.60 -2.80
N ILE A 269 -12.78 -5.16 -3.75
CA ILE A 269 -12.29 -6.55 -3.65
C ILE A 269 -11.49 -6.77 -2.36
N HIS A 270 -10.79 -5.74 -1.85
CA HIS A 270 -9.90 -5.86 -0.69
C HIS A 270 -10.60 -5.61 0.66
N ILE A 271 -11.73 -4.90 0.69
CA ILE A 271 -12.38 -4.50 1.95
C ILE A 271 -13.43 -5.52 2.42
N TYR A 272 -13.71 -6.56 1.64
CA TYR A 272 -14.78 -7.52 1.93
C TYR A 272 -16.17 -6.86 2.11
N ASP A 273 -16.38 -5.67 1.53
CA ASP A 273 -17.68 -4.98 1.53
C ASP A 273 -18.59 -5.62 0.47
N ASN A 274 -19.24 -6.71 0.86
CA ASN A 274 -20.09 -7.51 -0.03
C ASN A 274 -21.29 -6.71 -0.57
N GLU A 275 -21.83 -5.77 0.21
CA GLU A 275 -22.98 -4.95 -0.22
C GLU A 275 -22.59 -3.99 -1.33
N LYS A 276 -21.49 -3.23 -1.17
CA LYS A 276 -21.00 -2.33 -2.23
C LYS A 276 -20.54 -3.10 -3.46
N LYS A 277 -19.93 -4.27 -3.27
CA LYS A 277 -19.54 -5.16 -4.38
C LYS A 277 -20.75 -5.65 -5.16
N GLU A 278 -21.80 -6.08 -4.48
CA GLU A 278 -23.05 -6.50 -5.14
C GLU A 278 -23.70 -5.31 -5.88
N TYR A 279 -23.71 -4.12 -5.28
CA TYR A 279 -24.24 -2.92 -5.90
C TYR A 279 -23.46 -2.52 -7.17
N LEU A 280 -22.12 -2.54 -7.12
CA LEU A 280 -21.28 -2.28 -8.29
C LEU A 280 -21.53 -3.29 -9.41
N ASN A 281 -21.66 -4.58 -9.07
CA ASN A 281 -21.97 -5.61 -10.07
C ASN A 281 -23.32 -5.36 -10.75
N LYS A 282 -24.33 -4.87 -10.01
CA LYS A 282 -25.62 -4.45 -10.59
C LYS A 282 -25.47 -3.27 -11.54
N LEU A 283 -24.65 -2.27 -11.19
CA LEU A 283 -24.40 -1.10 -12.05
C LEU A 283 -23.65 -1.48 -13.33
N LYS A 284 -22.68 -2.40 -13.24
CA LYS A 284 -21.88 -2.83 -14.41
C LYS A 284 -22.72 -3.38 -15.55
N VAL A 285 -23.84 -4.04 -15.25
CA VAL A 285 -24.79 -4.58 -16.25
C VAL A 285 -25.31 -3.50 -17.20
N ASN A 286 -25.44 -2.25 -16.74
CA ASN A 286 -25.97 -1.13 -17.52
C ASN A 286 -24.93 -0.01 -17.73
N SER A 287 -23.64 -0.32 -17.57
CA SER A 287 -22.57 0.68 -17.66
C SER A 287 -22.41 1.24 -19.06
N ILE A 288 -21.97 2.50 -19.13
CA ILE A 288 -21.68 3.17 -20.40
C ILE A 288 -20.24 2.87 -20.81
N LYS A 289 -20.07 2.39 -22.05
CA LYS A 289 -18.77 2.15 -22.67
C LYS A 289 -18.43 3.28 -23.63
N ASN A 290 -17.46 4.10 -23.28
CA ASN A 290 -16.89 5.12 -24.16
C ASN A 290 -15.37 4.93 -24.24
N GLU A 291 -14.82 4.77 -25.45
CA GLU A 291 -13.39 4.53 -25.68
C GLU A 291 -12.47 5.68 -25.20
N LYS A 292 -12.98 6.92 -25.13
CA LYS A 292 -12.24 8.07 -24.57
C LYS A 292 -12.30 8.16 -23.04
N ASP A 293 -13.34 7.60 -22.43
CA ASP A 293 -13.68 7.85 -21.02
C ASP A 293 -12.88 6.97 -20.06
N GLN A 294 -12.46 5.77 -20.51
CA GLN A 294 -11.53 4.92 -19.75
C GLN A 294 -10.25 5.68 -19.35
N LYS A 295 -9.82 6.65 -20.15
CA LYS A 295 -8.66 7.49 -19.83
C LYS A 295 -8.98 8.76 -19.05
N THR A 296 -10.21 9.29 -18.99
CA THR A 296 -10.42 10.62 -18.41
C THR A 296 -10.82 10.60 -16.94
N THR A 297 -11.87 9.88 -16.56
CA THR A 297 -12.38 9.87 -15.17
C THR A 297 -11.46 9.07 -14.26
N LEU A 298 -10.97 7.96 -14.79
CA LEU A 298 -9.99 7.12 -14.13
C LEU A 298 -8.69 7.87 -13.80
N ASN A 299 -8.11 8.55 -14.80
CA ASN A 299 -6.91 9.34 -14.60
C ASN A 299 -7.15 10.51 -13.64
N LYS A 300 -8.36 11.09 -13.59
CA LYS A 300 -8.70 12.13 -12.60
C LYS A 300 -8.67 11.57 -11.17
N ASN A 301 -9.25 10.39 -10.93
CA ASN A 301 -9.25 9.76 -9.60
C ASN A 301 -7.84 9.37 -9.16
N ILE A 302 -7.08 8.78 -10.08
CA ILE A 302 -5.68 8.39 -9.85
C ILE A 302 -4.82 9.63 -9.56
N ASN A 303 -4.92 10.67 -10.40
CA ASN A 303 -4.18 11.91 -10.18
C ASN A 303 -4.58 12.58 -8.87
N PHE A 304 -5.87 12.54 -8.49
CA PHE A 304 -6.31 13.03 -7.20
C PHE A 304 -5.60 12.29 -6.06
N ILE A 305 -5.58 10.96 -6.09
CA ILE A 305 -4.88 10.14 -5.08
C ILE A 305 -3.39 10.51 -5.01
N ILE A 306 -2.70 10.48 -6.16
CA ILE A 306 -1.26 10.82 -6.24
C ILE A 306 -1.00 12.21 -5.66
N ASN A 307 -1.79 13.21 -6.08
CA ASN A 307 -1.63 14.57 -5.59
C ASN A 307 -1.85 14.65 -4.07
N ILE A 308 -2.86 13.99 -3.52
CA ILE A 308 -3.09 13.99 -2.07
C ILE A 308 -1.89 13.39 -1.34
N PHE A 309 -1.40 12.23 -1.75
CA PHE A 309 -0.23 11.63 -1.11
C PHE A 309 1.02 12.51 -1.24
N ASP A 310 1.26 13.11 -2.41
CA ASP A 310 2.36 14.05 -2.61
C ASP A 310 2.25 15.28 -1.69
N ILE A 311 1.04 15.84 -1.55
CA ILE A 311 0.78 16.99 -0.67
C ILE A 311 1.02 16.61 0.80
N LEU A 312 0.46 15.48 1.24
CA LEU A 312 0.60 15.01 2.62
C LEU A 312 2.07 14.73 2.95
N SER A 313 2.78 14.01 2.08
CA SER A 313 4.19 13.70 2.25
C SER A 313 5.07 14.96 2.25
N SER A 314 4.84 15.90 1.33
CA SER A 314 5.62 17.15 1.25
C SER A 314 5.41 18.09 2.44
N LEU A 315 4.20 18.13 3.02
CA LEU A 315 3.94 18.89 4.24
C LEU A 315 4.55 18.18 5.46
N GLY A 316 4.43 16.85 5.51
CA GLY A 316 4.87 16.04 6.65
C GLY A 316 3.95 16.21 7.86
N LYS A 317 4.11 15.33 8.85
CA LYS A 317 3.23 15.23 10.02
C LYS A 317 3.08 16.55 10.79
N CYS A 318 4.19 17.18 11.17
CA CYS A 318 4.16 18.37 12.02
C CYS A 318 3.45 19.58 11.37
N LYS A 319 3.66 19.79 10.07
CA LYS A 319 3.00 20.90 9.35
C LYS A 319 1.52 20.62 9.14
N LEU A 320 1.15 19.38 8.86
CA LEU A 320 -0.26 18.99 8.76
C LEU A 320 -0.97 19.15 10.09
N GLU A 321 -0.34 18.74 11.19
CA GLU A 321 -0.87 18.94 12.53
C GLU A 321 -1.09 20.44 12.83
N THR A 322 -0.10 21.27 12.50
CA THR A 322 -0.19 22.73 12.65
C THR A 322 -1.31 23.31 11.78
N LEU A 323 -1.38 22.95 10.50
CA LEU A 323 -2.43 23.37 9.57
C LEU A 323 -3.84 23.04 10.10
N PHE A 324 -4.03 21.82 10.60
CA PHE A 324 -5.32 21.41 11.15
C PHE A 324 -5.68 22.16 12.43
N ASN A 325 -4.71 22.38 13.34
CA ASN A 325 -4.91 23.17 14.56
C ASN A 325 -5.12 24.67 14.28
N ASP A 326 -4.59 25.17 13.17
CA ASP A 326 -4.76 26.56 12.73
C ASP A 326 -6.12 26.79 12.05
N ILE A 327 -6.69 25.77 11.43
CA ILE A 327 -8.00 25.85 10.76
C ILE A 327 -9.13 25.50 11.74
N PHE A 328 -8.98 24.42 12.51
CA PHE A 328 -10.04 23.84 13.32
C PHE A 328 -9.70 23.89 14.81
N TYR A 329 -10.75 23.95 15.62
CA TYR A 329 -10.66 23.64 17.04
C TYR A 329 -11.93 22.92 17.48
N TYR A 330 -11.84 22.17 18.58
CA TYR A 330 -12.97 21.49 19.19
C TYR A 330 -13.03 21.85 20.68
N ASN A 331 -14.21 21.80 21.27
CA ASN A 331 -14.41 22.21 22.66
C ASN A 331 -13.92 21.10 23.59
N ASN A 332 -12.67 21.19 24.02
CA ASN A 332 -12.20 20.53 25.23
C ASN A 332 -12.29 21.50 26.41
N GLU A 333 -12.80 21.02 27.56
CA GLU A 333 -13.03 21.83 28.77
C GLU A 333 -11.75 22.48 29.36
N SER A 334 -10.57 22.26 28.78
CA SER A 334 -9.26 22.55 29.38
C SER A 334 -8.41 23.64 28.71
N GLU A 335 -8.80 24.23 27.58
CA GLU A 335 -7.92 25.17 26.85
C GLU A 335 -8.57 26.54 26.60
N ASN A 336 -7.97 27.59 27.17
CA ASN A 336 -8.22 28.98 26.77
C ASN A 336 -7.45 29.27 25.47
N ASP A 337 -8.03 28.88 24.34
CA ASP A 337 -7.47 29.22 23.02
C ASP A 337 -7.82 30.68 22.67
N GLU A 338 -6.87 31.60 22.83
CA GLU A 338 -7.01 33.03 22.54
C GLU A 338 -7.37 33.27 21.06
N ASP A 339 -7.02 32.34 20.16
CA ASP A 339 -7.22 32.42 18.71
C ASP A 339 -8.50 31.72 18.21
N LYS A 340 -9.36 31.22 19.10
CA LYS A 340 -10.60 30.48 18.73
C LYS A 340 -11.53 31.23 17.77
N TYR A 341 -11.45 32.56 17.72
CA TYR A 341 -12.26 33.41 16.84
C TYR A 341 -11.77 33.44 15.38
N ASN A 342 -10.55 32.96 15.12
CA ASN A 342 -9.94 32.85 13.79
C ASN A 342 -9.85 31.39 13.30
N LYS A 343 -10.59 30.49 13.95
CA LYS A 343 -10.65 29.05 13.69
C LYS A 343 -12.12 28.61 13.53
N ILE A 344 -12.35 27.43 12.97
CA ILE A 344 -13.69 26.87 12.80
C ILE A 344 -13.92 25.82 13.89
N CYS A 345 -15.01 25.99 14.65
CA CYS A 345 -15.39 25.05 15.71
C CYS A 345 -15.98 23.78 15.11
N THR A 346 -15.44 22.63 15.50
CA THR A 346 -15.97 21.30 15.18
C THR A 346 -16.72 20.69 16.38
N PHE A 347 -16.99 21.52 17.39
CA PHE A 347 -17.75 21.18 18.60
C PHE A 347 -17.14 20.01 19.35
N ASP A 348 -17.73 18.82 19.28
CA ASP A 348 -17.27 17.65 20.03
C ASP A 348 -16.23 16.81 19.24
N ASP A 349 -15.98 17.19 17.97
CA ASP A 349 -15.31 16.35 17.00
C ASP A 349 -13.87 16.83 16.72
N ASN A 350 -12.85 16.18 17.29
CA ASN A 350 -11.47 16.42 16.86
C ASN A 350 -11.27 15.97 15.39
N LEU A 351 -10.97 16.92 14.50
CA LEU A 351 -10.68 16.68 13.08
C LEU A 351 -9.19 16.50 12.78
N ASN A 352 -8.30 16.81 13.72
CA ASN A 352 -6.87 16.64 13.50
C ASN A 352 -6.48 15.17 13.61
N VAL A 353 -6.60 14.46 12.49
CA VAL A 353 -6.23 13.04 12.39
C VAL A 353 -4.72 12.83 12.56
N PHE A 354 -3.91 13.85 12.27
CA PHE A 354 -2.45 13.75 12.27
C PHE A 354 -1.81 13.81 13.66
N ASN A 355 -2.58 14.18 14.69
CA ASN A 355 -2.16 14.15 16.09
C ASN A 355 -2.33 12.74 16.72
N ASN A 356 -2.99 11.79 16.05
CA ASN A 356 -3.34 10.51 16.64
C ASN A 356 -2.58 9.34 16.01
N ASP A 357 -1.54 8.85 16.70
CA ASP A 357 -0.59 7.85 16.17
C ASP A 357 -1.21 6.45 15.88
N ASN A 358 -2.39 6.14 16.44
CA ASN A 358 -2.97 4.78 16.34
C ASN A 358 -4.29 4.69 15.54
N ASN A 359 -4.99 5.81 15.31
CA ASN A 359 -6.32 5.84 14.66
C ASN A 359 -6.37 6.80 13.46
N LEU A 360 -5.24 6.99 12.77
CA LEU A 360 -5.13 7.85 11.60
C LEU A 360 -6.14 7.41 10.52
N PHE A 361 -6.98 8.34 10.06
CA PHE A 361 -8.07 8.13 9.10
C PHE A 361 -9.21 7.18 9.52
N GLU A 362 -9.31 6.82 10.80
CA GLU A 362 -10.48 6.15 11.34
C GLU A 362 -11.53 7.16 11.79
N PHE A 363 -12.62 7.27 11.02
CA PHE A 363 -13.68 8.24 11.26
C PHE A 363 -14.96 7.60 11.76
N THR A 364 -15.45 8.06 12.92
CA THR A 364 -16.67 7.57 13.56
C THR A 364 -17.95 8.09 12.91
N THR A 365 -17.93 9.26 12.28
CA THR A 365 -19.12 9.88 11.69
C THR A 365 -18.90 10.23 10.22
N ILE A 366 -19.98 10.13 9.43
CA ILE A 366 -19.95 10.53 8.02
C ILE A 366 -19.65 12.03 7.86
N ARG A 367 -20.06 12.84 8.83
CA ARG A 367 -19.77 14.28 8.89
C ARG A 367 -18.27 14.54 8.90
N LYS A 368 -17.51 13.86 9.79
CA LYS A 368 -16.05 13.95 9.81
C LYS A 368 -15.44 13.55 8.47
N ARG A 369 -15.90 12.43 7.89
CA ARG A 369 -15.39 11.95 6.60
C ARG A 369 -15.58 12.99 5.50
N ILE A 370 -16.76 13.60 5.40
CA ILE A 370 -17.05 14.66 4.43
C ILE A 370 -16.14 15.87 4.67
N LEU A 371 -15.95 16.31 5.91
CA LEU A 371 -15.12 17.48 6.24
C LEU A 371 -13.65 17.28 5.88
N ILE A 372 -13.05 16.17 6.29
CA ILE A 372 -11.65 15.86 5.95
C ILE A 372 -11.48 15.72 4.45
N PHE A 373 -12.43 15.07 3.78
CA PHE A 373 -12.37 14.93 2.33
C PHE A 373 -12.55 16.26 1.60
N SER A 374 -13.32 17.19 2.18
CA SER A 374 -13.43 18.57 1.69
C SER A 374 -12.08 19.29 1.78
N VAL A 375 -11.36 19.13 2.91
CA VAL A 375 -9.98 19.64 3.05
C VAL A 375 -9.07 19.04 1.98
N PHE A 376 -9.13 17.73 1.73
CA PHE A 376 -8.33 17.09 0.68
C PHE A 376 -8.68 17.65 -0.72
N LYS A 377 -9.96 17.81 -1.04
CA LYS A 377 -10.38 18.41 -2.32
C LYS A 377 -9.90 19.83 -2.50
N ILE A 378 -9.95 20.62 -1.45
CA ILE A 378 -9.43 21.98 -1.41
C ILE A 378 -7.91 22.00 -1.63
N LEU A 379 -7.16 21.18 -0.88
CA LEU A 379 -5.71 21.07 -1.04
C LEU A 379 -5.34 20.67 -2.46
N ASN A 380 -6.01 19.66 -3.03
CA ASN A 380 -5.77 19.26 -4.41
C ASN A 380 -6.15 20.35 -5.43
N TYR A 381 -7.21 21.12 -5.18
CA TYR A 381 -7.60 22.23 -6.06
C TYR A 381 -6.55 23.34 -6.08
N GLU A 382 -6.03 23.73 -4.92
CA GLU A 382 -4.94 24.70 -4.82
C GLU A 382 -3.62 24.15 -5.40
N TYR A 383 -3.34 22.86 -5.23
CA TYR A 383 -2.17 22.19 -5.82
C TYR A 383 -2.14 22.31 -7.34
N LEU A 384 -3.31 22.12 -7.96
CA LEU A 384 -3.47 22.19 -9.40
C LEU A 384 -3.38 23.62 -9.94
N LYS A 385 -3.74 24.64 -9.15
CA LYS A 385 -3.58 26.04 -9.51
C LYS A 385 -2.15 26.51 -9.43
N ASN A 386 -1.46 26.21 -8.32
CA ASN A 386 -0.08 26.63 -8.11
C ASN A 386 0.67 25.65 -7.18
N LYS A 387 1.53 24.83 -7.77
CA LYS A 387 2.33 23.83 -7.04
C LYS A 387 3.23 24.43 -5.95
N GLU A 388 3.70 25.67 -6.12
CA GLU A 388 4.60 26.33 -5.15
C GLU A 388 3.86 26.84 -3.89
N ASN A 389 2.54 27.03 -3.96
CA ASN A 389 1.73 27.63 -2.88
C ASN A 389 1.16 26.63 -1.86
N ILE A 390 1.44 25.33 -2.00
CA ILE A 390 0.94 24.30 -1.07
C ILE A 390 1.72 24.28 0.25
N ILE A 391 2.95 24.76 0.23
CA ILE A 391 3.81 24.77 1.42
C ILE A 391 3.43 25.94 2.36
N ASP A 392 2.72 26.96 1.86
CA ASP A 392 2.28 28.10 2.66
C ASP A 392 0.90 27.86 3.29
N ILE A 393 0.94 27.29 4.50
CA ILE A 393 -0.19 27.01 5.40
C ILE A 393 -1.13 28.22 5.53
N ASN A 394 -0.58 29.45 5.57
CA ASN A 394 -1.39 30.66 5.78
C ASN A 394 -2.24 31.01 4.56
N ASN A 395 -1.71 30.80 3.35
CA ASN A 395 -2.47 31.01 2.11
C ASN A 395 -3.62 30.00 1.98
N ILE A 396 -3.36 28.73 2.33
CA ILE A 396 -4.40 27.70 2.36
C ILE A 396 -5.47 28.09 3.37
N LYS A 397 -5.12 28.40 4.62
CA LYS A 397 -6.08 28.82 5.64
C LYS A 397 -6.98 29.96 5.15
N ASN A 398 -6.37 31.05 4.66
CA ASN A 398 -7.13 32.24 4.24
C ASN A 398 -8.05 31.98 3.05
N THR A 399 -7.60 31.17 2.09
CA THR A 399 -8.37 30.83 0.88
C THR A 399 -9.55 29.92 1.22
N CYS A 400 -9.38 29.03 2.19
CA CYS A 400 -10.28 27.90 2.39
C CYS A 400 -11.25 28.10 3.57
N PHE A 401 -10.98 29.09 4.43
CA PHE A 401 -11.75 29.32 5.66
C PHE A 401 -13.25 29.51 5.39
N ASN A 402 -13.62 30.38 4.45
CA ASN A 402 -15.03 30.66 4.17
C ASN A 402 -15.76 29.45 3.56
N GLN A 403 -15.09 28.72 2.66
CA GLN A 403 -15.61 27.49 2.09
C GLN A 403 -15.84 26.42 3.17
N LEU A 404 -14.85 26.18 4.03
CA LEU A 404 -14.95 25.21 5.11
C LEU A 404 -15.99 25.61 6.17
N ARG A 405 -16.08 26.90 6.51
CA ARG A 405 -17.12 27.45 7.39
C ARG A 405 -18.50 27.15 6.82
N LEU A 406 -18.73 27.46 5.54
CA LEU A 406 -20.01 27.19 4.88
C LEU A 406 -20.34 25.70 4.90
N ILE A 407 -19.39 24.84 4.53
CA ILE A 407 -19.56 23.38 4.53
C ILE A 407 -19.90 22.89 5.95
N ILE A 408 -19.20 23.36 6.98
CA ILE A 408 -19.47 22.99 8.38
C ILE A 408 -20.89 23.39 8.79
N ASN A 409 -21.31 24.63 8.53
CA ASN A 409 -22.67 25.07 8.86
C ASN A 409 -23.73 24.21 8.17
N LEU A 410 -23.52 23.86 6.89
CA LEU A 410 -24.44 22.98 6.16
C LEU A 410 -24.51 21.58 6.78
N LEU A 411 -23.38 21.01 7.19
CA LEU A 411 -23.32 19.64 7.71
C LEU A 411 -23.80 19.50 9.16
N TYR A 412 -23.54 20.48 10.03
CA TYR A 412 -23.98 20.39 11.43
C TYR A 412 -25.49 20.66 11.57
N ASN A 413 -26.06 21.46 10.67
CA ASN A 413 -27.50 21.74 10.65
C ASN A 413 -28.31 20.76 9.78
N THR A 414 -27.71 19.61 9.43
CA THR A 414 -28.36 18.56 8.63
C THR A 414 -28.21 17.20 9.30
N ASN A 415 -29.34 16.52 9.47
CA ASN A 415 -29.41 15.16 10.01
C ASN A 415 -29.38 14.11 8.90
N ASN A 416 -28.99 12.88 9.24
CA ASN A 416 -28.98 11.72 8.32
C ASN A 416 -28.19 11.96 7.03
N LEU A 417 -27.02 12.62 7.13
CA LEU A 417 -26.11 12.91 6.01
C LEU A 417 -25.65 11.68 5.20
N SER A 418 -25.84 10.47 5.72
CA SER A 418 -25.60 9.24 4.95
C SER A 418 -26.61 9.05 3.82
N ASN A 419 -27.82 9.59 3.96
CA ASN A 419 -28.85 9.52 2.93
C ASN A 419 -28.56 10.55 1.85
N ASN A 420 -28.62 10.14 0.59
CA ASN A 420 -28.35 11.02 -0.56
C ASN A 420 -26.95 11.65 -0.54
N ILE A 421 -25.95 11.00 0.09
CA ILE A 421 -24.58 11.52 0.24
C ILE A 421 -23.97 12.05 -1.06
N TYR A 422 -24.25 11.37 -2.18
CA TYR A 422 -23.86 11.81 -3.52
C TYR A 422 -24.26 13.26 -3.83
N TYR A 423 -25.49 13.64 -3.52
CA TYR A 423 -25.99 14.99 -3.80
C TYR A 423 -25.38 16.04 -2.87
N GLN A 424 -25.15 15.70 -1.60
CA GLN A 424 -24.44 16.61 -0.70
C GLN A 424 -22.99 16.82 -1.13
N MET A 425 -22.29 15.74 -1.51
CA MET A 425 -20.94 15.81 -2.06
C MET A 425 -20.88 16.63 -3.35
N LYS A 426 -21.88 16.52 -4.22
CA LYS A 426 -21.96 17.31 -5.46
C LYS A 426 -22.09 18.81 -5.19
N LEU A 427 -22.86 19.22 -4.17
CA LEU A 427 -22.95 20.63 -3.78
C LEU A 427 -21.65 21.13 -3.16
N ILE A 428 -21.05 20.33 -2.27
CA ILE A 428 -19.75 20.66 -1.64
C ILE A 428 -18.66 20.83 -2.71
N ASP A 429 -18.64 19.99 -3.75
CA ASP A 429 -17.69 20.13 -4.86
C ASP A 429 -17.85 21.43 -5.62
N ARG A 430 -19.08 21.94 -5.75
CA ARG A 430 -19.32 23.28 -6.32
C ARG A 430 -18.81 24.37 -5.39
N ILE A 431 -19.11 24.29 -4.09
CA ILE A 431 -18.62 25.27 -3.09
C ILE A 431 -17.08 25.39 -3.11
N ILE A 432 -16.37 24.28 -3.34
CA ILE A 432 -14.90 24.28 -3.39
C ILE A 432 -14.35 24.91 -4.69
N LYS A 433 -15.03 24.71 -5.83
CA LYS A 433 -14.52 25.09 -7.16
C LYS A 433 -15.02 26.44 -7.66
N GLU A 434 -16.20 26.84 -7.23
CA GLU A 434 -16.92 28.04 -7.66
C GLU A 434 -17.02 29.05 -6.51
N ASP A 435 -17.50 30.27 -6.80
CA ASP A 435 -17.78 31.30 -5.80
C ASP A 435 -18.97 30.90 -4.90
N GLU A 436 -18.79 30.97 -3.57
CA GLU A 436 -19.76 30.43 -2.61
C GLU A 436 -21.13 31.12 -2.71
N ILE A 437 -21.14 32.43 -2.96
CA ILE A 437 -22.37 33.21 -3.10
C ILE A 437 -23.15 32.74 -4.33
N THR A 438 -22.45 32.49 -5.43
CA THR A 438 -23.05 32.01 -6.68
C THR A 438 -23.64 30.62 -6.49
N VAL A 439 -22.91 29.69 -5.86
CA VAL A 439 -23.39 28.33 -5.61
C VAL A 439 -24.64 28.31 -4.72
N ILE A 440 -24.64 29.10 -3.64
CA ILE A 440 -25.77 29.18 -2.72
C ILE A 440 -27.00 29.83 -3.40
N LYS A 441 -26.80 30.83 -4.27
CA LYS A 441 -27.89 31.40 -5.08
C LYS A 441 -28.46 30.40 -6.08
N ASP A 442 -27.60 29.67 -6.77
CA ASP A 442 -28.02 28.62 -7.70
C ASP A 442 -28.79 27.50 -6.97
N GLN A 443 -28.46 27.21 -5.70
CA GLN A 443 -29.18 26.22 -4.91
C GLN A 443 -30.60 26.66 -4.50
N LEU A 444 -30.89 27.96 -4.51
CA LEU A 444 -32.23 28.51 -4.31
C LEU A 444 -33.03 28.65 -5.62
N ASP A 445 -32.34 28.57 -6.76
CA ASP A 445 -32.93 28.61 -8.09
C ASP A 445 -33.54 27.24 -8.44
N LYS A 446 -34.78 27.24 -8.95
CA LYS A 446 -35.49 25.99 -9.27
C LYS A 446 -34.85 25.19 -10.40
N GLU A 447 -34.19 25.85 -11.35
CA GLU A 447 -33.62 25.22 -12.55
C GLU A 447 -32.16 24.79 -12.34
N LYS A 448 -31.43 25.48 -11.45
CA LYS A 448 -29.99 25.24 -11.24
C LYS A 448 -29.64 24.46 -9.98
N LYS A 449 -30.58 24.31 -9.05
CA LYS A 449 -30.33 23.59 -7.80
C LYS A 449 -29.94 22.13 -8.06
N ILE A 450 -29.09 21.63 -7.19
CA ILE A 450 -28.88 20.19 -7.08
C ILE A 450 -30.08 19.63 -6.31
N GLU A 451 -30.90 18.85 -6.99
CA GLU A 451 -32.03 18.17 -6.36
C GLU A 451 -31.56 17.11 -5.35
N ASN A 452 -32.44 16.69 -4.43
CA ASN A 452 -32.20 15.62 -3.45
C ASN A 452 -31.12 15.90 -2.39
N THR A 453 -30.54 17.10 -2.34
CA THR A 453 -29.73 17.53 -1.19
C THR A 453 -30.59 17.58 0.08
N LEU A 454 -30.03 17.19 1.23
CA LEU A 454 -30.70 17.29 2.52
C LEU A 454 -30.63 18.70 3.14
N PHE A 455 -29.89 19.61 2.52
CA PHE A 455 -29.81 21.01 2.93
C PHE A 455 -31.14 21.71 2.62
N THR A 456 -31.86 22.13 3.65
CA THR A 456 -33.18 22.74 3.50
C THR A 456 -33.07 24.14 2.88
N ASN A 457 -34.12 24.59 2.19
CA ASN A 457 -34.14 25.95 1.63
C ASN A 457 -33.95 27.02 2.71
N ASP A 458 -34.47 26.80 3.92
CA ASP A 458 -34.29 27.71 5.06
C ASP A 458 -32.81 27.80 5.47
N LEU A 459 -32.11 26.67 5.52
CA LEU A 459 -30.67 26.62 5.79
C LEU A 459 -29.85 27.30 4.68
N ILE A 460 -30.19 27.06 3.42
CA ILE A 460 -29.51 27.69 2.28
C ILE A 460 -29.74 29.21 2.28
N GLU A 461 -30.97 29.68 2.56
CA GLU A 461 -31.27 31.11 2.65
C GLU A 461 -30.57 31.75 3.86
N SER A 462 -30.49 31.04 4.99
CA SER A 462 -29.71 31.44 6.17
C SER A 462 -28.23 31.67 5.80
N GLU A 463 -27.58 30.71 5.14
CA GLU A 463 -26.19 30.85 4.72
C GLU A 463 -25.99 31.93 3.66
N LYS A 464 -26.94 32.11 2.75
CA LYS A 464 -26.92 33.22 1.79
C LYS A 464 -26.87 34.58 2.48
N ARG A 465 -27.76 34.80 3.47
CA ARG A 465 -27.79 36.05 4.25
C ARG A 465 -26.47 36.29 4.97
N LYS A 466 -25.91 35.25 5.58
CA LYS A 466 -24.60 35.33 6.27
C LYS A 466 -23.49 35.71 5.28
N LEU A 467 -23.42 35.08 4.12
CA LEU A 467 -22.44 35.40 3.08
C LEU A 467 -22.60 36.84 2.56
N ASP A 468 -23.83 37.30 2.31
CA ASP A 468 -24.11 38.67 1.88
C ASP A 468 -23.66 39.69 2.94
N ILE A 469 -23.90 39.43 4.23
CA ILE A 469 -23.44 40.30 5.33
C ILE A 469 -21.91 40.29 5.44
N LEU A 470 -21.30 39.10 5.41
CA LEU A 470 -19.84 38.93 5.53
C LEU A 470 -19.09 39.68 4.42
N LYS A 471 -19.67 39.74 3.21
CA LYS A 471 -19.09 40.44 2.05
C LYS A 471 -18.88 41.94 2.29
N TYR A 472 -19.77 42.59 3.03
CA TYR A 472 -19.72 44.04 3.29
C TYR A 472 -19.30 44.39 4.72
N SER A 473 -18.96 43.39 5.53
CA SER A 473 -18.59 43.56 6.94
C SER A 473 -17.10 43.87 7.11
N THR A 474 -16.79 44.68 8.12
CA THR A 474 -15.40 44.86 8.60
C THR A 474 -14.88 43.58 9.25
N ASP A 475 -13.57 43.40 9.34
CA ASP A 475 -12.99 42.19 9.95
C ASP A 475 -13.42 42.01 11.41
N TYR A 476 -13.63 43.11 12.13
CA TYR A 476 -14.21 43.09 13.48
C TYR A 476 -15.60 42.46 13.53
N ILE A 477 -16.47 42.79 12.57
CA ILE A 477 -17.82 42.24 12.48
C ILE A 477 -17.76 40.77 12.05
N LYS A 478 -16.90 40.42 11.09
CA LYS A 478 -16.69 39.03 10.67
C LYS A 478 -16.27 38.14 11.85
N GLN A 479 -15.27 38.58 12.64
CA GLN A 479 -14.82 37.85 13.83
C GLN A 479 -15.95 37.61 14.84
N ARG A 480 -16.84 38.59 15.05
CA ARG A 480 -18.00 38.41 15.92
C ARG A 480 -19.02 37.43 15.35
N ILE A 481 -19.26 37.47 14.04
CA ILE A 481 -20.13 36.50 13.35
C ILE A 481 -19.56 35.10 13.54
N TYR A 482 -18.27 34.89 13.24
CA TYR A 482 -17.59 33.60 13.42
C TYR A 482 -17.63 33.12 14.87
N ALA A 483 -17.41 34.02 15.84
CA ALA A 483 -17.54 33.71 17.26
C ALA A 483 -18.93 33.18 17.64
N CYS A 484 -19.98 33.77 17.06
CA CYS A 484 -21.35 33.33 17.28
C CYS A 484 -21.65 32.00 16.58
N GLU A 485 -21.18 31.81 15.35
CA GLU A 485 -21.35 30.54 14.62
C GLU A 485 -20.68 29.37 15.35
N ASN A 486 -19.48 29.61 15.89
CA ASN A 486 -18.68 28.65 16.64
C ASN A 486 -19.25 28.30 18.03
N ASN A 487 -20.31 28.97 18.48
CA ASN A 487 -20.92 28.68 19.77
C ASN A 487 -21.62 27.30 19.76
N VAL A 488 -21.33 26.46 20.76
CA VAL A 488 -21.83 25.08 20.85
C VAL A 488 -23.36 24.96 20.84
N PHE A 489 -24.08 25.98 21.30
CA PHE A 489 -25.55 26.00 21.32
C PHE A 489 -26.15 26.55 20.05
N LEU A 490 -25.43 27.39 19.31
CA LEU A 490 -25.93 28.03 18.09
C LEU A 490 -25.57 27.20 16.85
N GLN A 491 -24.35 26.66 16.79
CA GLN A 491 -23.85 25.82 15.69
C GLN A 491 -24.14 26.43 14.30
N GLY A 492 -23.83 27.71 14.14
CA GLY A 492 -24.13 28.47 12.93
C GLY A 492 -25.53 29.06 12.85
N ASN A 493 -26.49 28.68 13.69
CA ASN A 493 -27.86 29.25 13.69
C ASN A 493 -27.91 30.63 14.37
N ILE A 494 -27.49 31.66 13.63
CA ILE A 494 -27.32 33.01 14.15
C ILE A 494 -28.21 34.06 13.48
N ASP A 495 -29.19 33.66 12.66
CA ASP A 495 -30.00 34.59 11.88
C ASP A 495 -30.73 35.62 12.75
N PHE A 496 -31.15 35.24 13.96
CA PHE A 496 -31.78 36.14 14.91
C PHE A 496 -30.87 37.29 15.39
N LEU A 497 -29.55 37.13 15.29
CA LEU A 497 -28.56 38.18 15.58
C LEU A 497 -28.29 39.07 14.36
N LEU A 498 -28.60 38.58 13.17
CA LEU A 498 -28.34 39.25 11.89
C LEU A 498 -29.58 39.99 11.36
N ASP A 499 -30.77 39.51 11.73
CA ASP A 499 -32.05 40.15 11.44
C ASP A 499 -32.22 41.41 12.31
N ASN A 500 -31.57 42.51 11.91
CA ASN A 500 -31.96 43.83 12.38
C ASN A 500 -33.36 44.17 11.83
N ARG A 501 -34.41 43.88 12.61
CA ARG A 501 -35.62 44.71 12.59
C ARG A 501 -35.23 46.10 13.11
N GLY A 502 -34.75 46.97 12.22
CA GLY A 502 -34.40 48.34 12.59
C GLY A 502 -33.74 49.14 11.48
N ASN A 503 -34.55 49.63 10.55
CA ASN A 503 -34.63 51.05 10.21
C ASN A 503 -36.08 51.39 9.85
#